data_AF-L1MNH9-F1
#
_entry.id   AF-L1MNH9-F1
#
_cell.length_a   1.000
_cell.length_b   1.000
_cell.length_c   1.000
_cell.angle_alpha   90.00
_cell.angle_beta   90.00
_cell.angle_gamma   90.00
#
_symmetry.space_group_name_H-M   'P 1'
#
loop_
_entity.id
_entity.type
_entity.pdbx_description
1 polymer ?
#
loop_
_entity_poly.entity_id
_entity_poly.type
_entity_poly.pdbx_seq_one_letter_code
_entity_poly.pdbx_strand_id
1 'polypeptide(L)'
;MQISTLFRGCALAAVALVSAATFAQKSVTTTKTGELSSLIPGADRYKTKNLTVAGPLNGEDLKLVREMCGRDYSGAESEGVTATLDLSKALIKQEAGKNYFNEKVGFYSRYYAPSADNEIGVKLFYRCESLKKVILPENTTVISGNAFQSSGLTEVVIPNTVKIIRQYAFANTKLKEVTLPESLSDLENKVFDNCANLTTVVFTGTTPPNNVPAELFNKCPKLSKIIVPAEALEAYKAAFEGKIKPETAIVTGVKTVTLSNGVNEVARFDLQGRRLSAPVQGVNVVRYSNGTTVKVLVP
;
A
#
# COMPACT_ATOMS: atom_id res chain seq x y z
N MET A 1 -3.80 44.27 -52.21
CA MET A 1 -2.38 43.89 -52.17
C MET A 1 -1.89 44.08 -50.74
N GLN A 2 -1.28 43.03 -50.19
CA GLN A 2 -0.56 42.91 -48.91
C GLN A 2 -1.34 42.81 -47.59
N ILE A 3 -1.40 41.54 -47.16
CA ILE A 3 -1.32 41.05 -45.79
C ILE A 3 0.06 41.43 -45.19
N SER A 4 0.10 41.98 -43.97
CA SER A 4 1.22 41.80 -43.05
C SER A 4 0.84 42.09 -41.58
N THR A 5 0.85 40.99 -40.82
CA THR A 5 1.15 40.80 -39.39
C THR A 5 1.73 41.97 -38.58
N LEU A 6 1.28 42.12 -37.32
CA LEU A 6 2.18 42.06 -36.15
C LEU A 6 1.42 41.97 -34.79
N PHE A 7 1.66 40.84 -34.12
CA PHE A 7 1.40 40.54 -32.71
C PHE A 7 2.16 41.49 -31.77
N ARG A 8 1.48 42.12 -30.79
CA ARG A 8 1.98 42.55 -29.46
C ARG A 8 0.76 42.87 -28.58
N GLY A 9 0.58 42.46 -27.33
CA GLY A 9 1.35 41.66 -26.39
C GLY A 9 0.48 41.47 -25.14
N CYS A 10 0.49 40.25 -24.59
CA CYS A 10 -0.14 39.91 -23.31
C CYS A 10 0.46 40.72 -22.15
N ALA A 11 -0.40 41.27 -21.30
CA ALA A 11 -0.07 41.58 -19.92
C ALA A 11 -1.11 40.92 -19.00
N LEU A 12 -0.89 39.65 -18.66
CA LEU A 12 -1.56 39.03 -17.52
C LEU A 12 -0.79 39.45 -16.26
N ALA A 13 -1.40 40.31 -15.45
CA ALA A 13 -0.98 40.51 -14.07
C ALA A 13 -1.36 39.23 -13.28
N ALA A 14 -0.37 38.39 -13.00
CA ALA A 14 -0.53 37.26 -12.09
C ALA A 14 -0.58 37.78 -10.65
N VAL A 15 -1.78 37.84 -10.07
CA VAL A 15 -1.96 38.00 -8.63
C VAL A 15 -1.47 36.72 -7.96
N ALA A 16 -0.35 36.82 -7.23
CA ALA A 16 0.19 35.73 -6.44
C ALA A 16 -0.69 35.48 -5.21
N LEU A 17 -1.73 34.68 -5.37
CA LEU A 17 -2.28 33.88 -4.28
C LEU A 17 -1.32 32.72 -4.05
N VAL A 18 -0.38 32.89 -3.11
CA VAL A 18 0.35 31.76 -2.54
C VAL A 18 -0.67 30.97 -1.72
N SER A 19 -1.37 30.05 -2.37
CA SER A 19 -2.26 29.13 -1.67
C SER A 19 -1.40 28.21 -0.81
N ALA A 20 -1.73 28.12 0.48
CA ALA A 20 -1.13 27.17 1.42
C ALA A 20 -1.32 25.68 1.01
N ALA A 21 -1.90 25.42 -0.16
CA ALA A 21 -2.16 24.10 -0.72
C ALA A 21 -0.89 23.42 -1.29
N THR A 22 0.19 24.16 -1.58
CA THR A 22 1.38 23.61 -2.25
C THR A 22 2.32 22.81 -1.35
N PHE A 23 2.23 22.92 -0.02
CA PHE A 23 3.16 22.26 0.91
C PHE A 23 2.64 20.93 1.49
N ALA A 24 1.33 20.66 1.40
CA ALA A 24 0.77 19.41 1.92
C ALA A 24 1.05 18.21 0.99
N GLN A 25 1.41 18.46 -0.27
CA GLN A 25 1.74 17.43 -1.25
C GLN A 25 3.09 17.72 -1.89
N LYS A 26 3.94 16.69 -1.97
CA LYS A 26 5.26 16.75 -2.59
C LYS A 26 5.45 15.53 -3.49
N SER A 27 5.96 15.74 -4.70
CA SER A 27 6.36 14.66 -5.59
C SER A 27 7.80 14.90 -6.03
N VAL A 28 8.64 13.88 -5.87
CA VAL A 28 10.07 13.94 -6.20
C VAL A 28 10.50 12.67 -6.92
N THR A 29 11.49 12.79 -7.79
CA THR A 29 12.11 11.67 -8.49
C THR A 29 13.60 11.73 -8.26
N THR A 30 14.16 10.71 -7.61
CA THR A 30 15.61 10.56 -7.51
C THR A 30 16.18 10.06 -8.84
N THR A 31 17.40 10.48 -9.16
CA THR A 31 18.16 9.98 -10.33
C THR A 31 19.22 8.96 -9.90
N LYS A 32 19.62 9.01 -8.63
CA LYS A 32 20.56 8.09 -7.96
C LYS A 32 20.17 7.88 -6.49
N THR A 33 20.69 6.82 -5.87
CA THR A 33 20.49 6.57 -4.43
C THR A 33 21.16 7.65 -3.58
N GLY A 34 20.61 7.92 -2.38
CA GLY A 34 21.08 8.91 -1.42
C GLY A 34 20.71 10.37 -1.73
N GLU A 35 20.01 10.63 -2.85
CA GLU A 35 19.71 11.98 -3.33
C GLU A 35 18.48 12.61 -2.64
N LEU A 36 17.59 11.81 -2.04
CA LEU A 36 16.26 12.26 -1.64
C LEU A 36 16.28 13.45 -0.68
N SER A 37 17.26 13.48 0.22
CA SER A 37 17.42 14.56 1.21
C SER A 37 17.69 15.93 0.61
N SER A 38 18.28 15.98 -0.59
CA SER A 38 18.52 17.22 -1.35
C SER A 38 17.26 17.69 -2.08
N LEU A 39 16.37 16.77 -2.46
CA LEU A 39 15.12 17.06 -3.16
C LEU A 39 14.00 17.49 -2.20
N ILE A 40 14.13 17.16 -0.91
CA ILE A 40 13.19 17.54 0.15
C ILE A 40 13.94 18.31 1.26
N PRO A 41 14.06 19.64 1.12
CA PRO A 41 14.66 20.50 2.14
C PRO A 41 13.94 20.39 3.49
N GLY A 42 14.65 20.62 4.60
CA GLY A 42 14.14 20.42 5.96
C GLY A 42 12.79 21.10 6.26
N ALA A 43 12.56 22.30 5.75
CA ALA A 43 11.32 23.05 5.96
C ALA A 43 10.07 22.38 5.37
N ASP A 44 10.23 21.52 4.35
CA ASP A 44 9.14 20.81 3.68
C ASP A 44 8.84 19.46 4.36
N ARG A 45 9.82 18.84 5.03
CA ARG A 45 9.74 17.48 5.58
C ARG A 45 8.61 17.32 6.59
N TYR A 46 8.40 18.33 7.42
CA TYR A 46 7.42 18.31 8.52
C TYR A 46 6.07 18.94 8.15
N LYS A 47 5.87 19.30 6.87
CA LYS A 47 4.61 19.86 6.35
C LYS A 47 3.97 19.00 5.26
N THR A 48 4.77 18.14 4.63
CA THR A 48 4.33 17.23 3.57
C THR A 48 3.45 16.14 4.17
N LYS A 49 2.15 16.15 3.84
CA LYS A 49 1.19 15.11 4.23
C LYS A 49 1.06 14.01 3.18
N ASN A 50 1.25 14.35 1.91
CA ASN A 50 1.20 13.45 0.77
C ASN A 50 2.56 13.48 0.06
N LEU A 51 3.31 12.40 0.15
CA LEU A 51 4.62 12.28 -0.47
C LEU A 51 4.56 11.24 -1.59
N THR A 52 4.99 11.62 -2.79
CA THR A 52 5.27 10.70 -3.89
C THR A 52 6.78 10.68 -4.12
N VAL A 53 7.38 9.49 -4.10
CA VAL A 53 8.81 9.31 -4.42
C VAL A 53 8.94 8.31 -5.55
N ALA A 54 9.66 8.69 -6.60
CA ALA A 54 10.05 7.83 -7.70
C ALA A 54 11.58 7.74 -7.82
N GLY A 55 12.06 6.75 -8.58
CA GLY A 55 13.50 6.55 -8.80
C GLY A 55 14.18 5.66 -7.74
N PRO A 56 15.50 5.46 -7.85
CA PRO A 56 16.26 4.58 -6.97
C PRO A 56 16.37 5.14 -5.54
N LEU A 57 16.11 4.29 -4.53
CA LEU A 57 16.19 4.63 -3.11
C LEU A 57 17.03 3.59 -2.36
N ASN A 58 18.05 4.02 -1.62
CA ASN A 58 18.76 3.15 -0.67
C ASN A 58 18.27 3.38 0.77
N GLY A 59 18.92 2.76 1.75
CA GLY A 59 18.54 2.92 3.15
C GLY A 59 18.69 4.35 3.70
N GLU A 60 19.53 5.22 3.14
CA GLU A 60 19.59 6.62 3.58
C GLU A 60 18.36 7.42 3.12
N ASP A 61 17.89 7.18 1.89
CA ASP A 61 16.65 7.77 1.40
C ASP A 61 15.46 7.25 2.22
N LEU A 62 15.41 5.95 2.45
CA LEU A 62 14.35 5.30 3.24
C LEU A 62 14.34 5.75 4.71
N LYS A 63 15.50 6.06 5.28
CA LYS A 63 15.61 6.70 6.61
C LYS A 63 14.85 8.03 6.65
N LEU A 64 15.02 8.85 5.61
CA LEU A 64 14.32 10.14 5.51
C LEU A 64 12.81 9.92 5.30
N VAL A 65 12.40 8.98 4.43
CA VAL A 65 10.97 8.67 4.26
C VAL A 65 10.35 8.21 5.57
N ARG A 66 11.04 7.36 6.34
CA ARG A 66 10.62 6.94 7.68
C ARG A 66 10.48 8.11 8.65
N GLU A 67 11.46 9.02 8.68
CA GLU A 67 11.41 10.25 9.48
C GLU A 67 10.21 11.11 9.10
N MET A 68 9.93 11.27 7.80
CA MET A 68 8.76 12.00 7.32
C MET A 68 7.43 11.31 7.67
N CYS A 69 7.46 9.99 7.90
CA CYS A 69 6.33 9.18 8.39
C CYS A 69 6.25 9.11 9.94
N GLY A 70 6.99 9.95 10.66
CA GLY A 70 6.80 10.18 12.10
C GLY A 70 7.68 9.33 13.02
N ARG A 71 8.68 8.60 12.48
CA ARG A 71 9.67 7.89 13.30
C ARG A 71 11.08 8.15 12.81
N ASP A 72 11.98 8.49 13.71
CA ASP A 72 13.39 8.70 13.35
C ASP A 72 14.14 7.37 13.12
N TYR A 73 15.45 7.50 12.91
CA TYR A 73 16.38 6.37 12.75
C TYR A 73 16.41 5.42 13.96
N SER A 74 16.20 5.93 15.18
CA SER A 74 16.23 5.15 16.43
C SER A 74 14.86 4.63 16.88
N GLY A 75 13.80 5.03 16.19
CA GLY A 75 12.42 4.68 16.51
C GLY A 75 11.73 5.67 17.46
N ALA A 76 12.38 6.78 17.82
CA ALA A 76 11.75 7.88 18.52
C ALA A 76 10.75 8.61 17.61
N GLU A 77 9.84 9.38 18.21
CA GLU A 77 8.93 10.24 17.45
C GLU A 77 9.71 11.32 16.72
N SER A 78 9.37 11.54 15.46
CA SER A 78 9.83 12.70 14.69
C SER A 78 8.65 13.64 14.42
N GLU A 79 8.96 14.85 13.96
CA GLU A 79 7.96 15.84 13.53
C GLU A 79 7.32 15.51 12.16
N GLY A 80 7.60 14.33 11.60
CA GLY A 80 7.08 13.89 10.31
C GLY A 80 5.55 13.70 10.31
N VAL A 81 4.88 14.27 9.31
CA VAL A 81 3.41 14.27 9.19
C VAL A 81 2.90 13.57 7.92
N THR A 82 3.75 12.84 7.20
CA THR A 82 3.38 12.14 5.95
C THR A 82 2.33 11.07 6.26
N ALA A 83 1.10 11.33 5.82
CA ALA A 83 -0.04 10.44 5.98
C ALA A 83 -0.28 9.57 4.74
N THR A 84 0.06 10.07 3.54
CA THR A 84 -0.04 9.31 2.29
C THR A 84 1.34 9.22 1.67
N LEU A 85 1.79 8.00 1.39
CA LEU A 85 3.06 7.73 0.75
C LEU A 85 2.85 6.93 -0.54
N ASP A 86 3.26 7.48 -1.67
CA ASP A 86 3.25 6.81 -2.96
C ASP A 86 4.67 6.49 -3.39
N LEU A 87 5.00 5.20 -3.40
CA LEU A 87 6.28 4.65 -3.84
C LEU A 87 6.12 3.83 -5.13
N SER A 88 4.99 3.88 -5.83
CA SER A 88 4.70 3.04 -7.01
C SER A 88 5.83 3.00 -8.02
N LYS A 89 6.50 4.15 -8.24
CA LYS A 89 7.61 4.33 -9.19
C LYS A 89 9.00 4.34 -8.54
N ALA A 90 9.11 4.00 -7.26
CA ALA A 90 10.39 3.89 -6.58
C ALA A 90 11.06 2.55 -6.90
N LEU A 91 12.39 2.51 -6.81
CA LEU A 91 13.19 1.31 -6.98
C LEU A 91 14.07 1.14 -5.73
N ILE A 92 13.64 0.29 -4.79
CA ILE A 92 14.42 0.07 -3.57
C ILE A 92 15.68 -0.71 -3.90
N LYS A 93 16.82 -0.18 -3.49
CA LYS A 93 18.16 -0.73 -3.73
C LYS A 93 18.81 -1.19 -2.43
N GLN A 94 19.36 -2.39 -2.45
CA GLN A 94 20.27 -2.85 -1.42
C GLN A 94 21.64 -2.20 -1.62
N GLU A 95 22.17 -1.60 -0.55
CA GLU A 95 23.49 -0.98 -0.57
C GLU A 95 24.14 -1.15 0.81
N ALA A 96 25.39 -1.63 0.82
CA ALA A 96 26.11 -1.91 2.06
C ALA A 96 26.27 -0.64 2.91
N GLY A 97 26.00 -0.76 4.22
CA GLY A 97 26.15 0.34 5.18
C GLY A 97 25.04 1.39 5.16
N LYS A 98 24.07 1.29 4.25
CA LYS A 98 22.93 2.21 4.15
C LYS A 98 21.76 1.69 4.99
N ASN A 99 21.77 2.00 6.27
CA ASN A 99 20.73 1.61 7.21
C ASN A 99 19.62 2.67 7.31
N TYR A 100 18.35 2.25 7.37
CA TYR A 100 17.20 3.14 7.59
C TYR A 100 16.67 3.14 9.03
N PHE A 101 17.03 2.14 9.84
CA PHE A 101 16.56 2.02 11.21
C PHE A 101 17.61 1.32 12.08
N ASN A 102 17.79 1.78 13.31
CA ASN A 102 18.51 1.07 14.36
C ASN A 102 17.64 0.90 15.60
N GLU A 103 17.85 -0.22 16.27
CA GLU A 103 17.12 -0.56 17.49
C GLU A 103 18.11 -1.01 18.54
N LYS A 104 17.99 -0.44 19.74
CA LYS A 104 18.73 -0.91 20.91
C LYS A 104 18.07 -2.18 21.44
N VAL A 105 18.82 -3.28 21.45
CA VAL A 105 18.37 -4.57 21.98
C VAL A 105 19.30 -4.92 23.14
N GLY A 106 18.88 -4.57 24.36
CA GLY A 106 19.71 -4.67 25.55
C GLY A 106 20.96 -3.78 25.44
N PHE A 107 22.14 -4.41 25.43
CA PHE A 107 23.44 -3.71 25.38
C PHE A 107 24.00 -3.50 23.97
N TYR A 108 23.38 -4.03 22.91
CA TYR A 108 23.85 -3.86 21.52
C TYR A 108 22.80 -3.15 20.65
N SER A 109 23.23 -2.67 19.48
CA SER A 109 22.35 -2.09 18.47
C SER A 109 22.19 -3.05 17.29
N ARG A 110 20.96 -3.25 16.83
CA ARG A 110 20.67 -3.92 15.57
C ARG A 110 20.38 -2.86 14.52
N TYR A 111 20.95 -3.04 13.33
CA TYR A 111 20.80 -2.14 12.20
C TYR A 111 20.00 -2.82 11.10
N TYR A 112 19.10 -2.06 10.49
CA TYR A 112 18.20 -2.54 9.44
C TYR A 112 18.41 -1.70 8.18
N ALA A 113 18.62 -2.40 7.08
CA ALA A 113 18.77 -1.90 5.72
C ALA A 113 17.90 -2.77 4.80
N PRO A 114 17.70 -2.40 3.53
CA PRO A 114 17.18 -3.35 2.57
C PRO A 114 18.12 -4.56 2.53
N SER A 115 17.58 -5.78 2.57
CA SER A 115 18.35 -7.02 2.47
C SER A 115 18.49 -7.51 1.03
N ALA A 116 17.60 -7.04 0.14
CA ALA A 116 17.63 -7.24 -1.29
C ALA A 116 17.03 -6.02 -2.01
N ASP A 117 17.22 -5.96 -3.34
CA ASP A 117 16.51 -5.01 -4.18
C ASP A 117 14.99 -5.30 -4.17
N ASN A 118 14.20 -4.24 -4.26
CA ASN A 118 12.74 -4.31 -4.43
C ASN A 118 12.01 -5.05 -3.29
N GLU A 119 12.43 -4.81 -2.05
CA GLU A 119 11.73 -5.25 -0.84
C GLU A 119 11.20 -4.07 -0.04
N ILE A 120 10.14 -4.27 0.73
CA ILE A 120 9.88 -3.44 1.91
C ILE A 120 10.61 -4.06 3.09
N GLY A 121 11.69 -3.42 3.52
CA GLY A 121 12.62 -3.97 4.49
C GLY A 121 12.06 -4.16 5.91
N VAL A 122 12.76 -5.00 6.69
CA VAL A 122 12.40 -5.33 8.08
C VAL A 122 12.24 -4.07 8.92
N LYS A 123 11.09 -3.91 9.56
CA LYS A 123 10.75 -2.74 10.41
C LYS A 123 10.83 -1.37 9.71
N LEU A 124 10.88 -1.29 8.37
CA LEU A 124 11.06 -0.03 7.64
C LEU A 124 10.08 1.08 8.07
N PHE A 125 8.81 0.75 8.28
CA PHE A 125 7.75 1.64 8.77
C PHE A 125 7.19 1.21 10.14
N TYR A 126 7.97 0.48 10.93
CA TYR A 126 7.62 0.10 12.31
C TYR A 126 7.26 1.34 13.15
N ARG A 127 6.07 1.33 13.76
CA ARG A 127 5.49 2.42 14.56
C ARG A 127 5.29 3.76 13.83
N CYS A 128 5.34 3.80 12.50
CA CYS A 128 5.05 5.03 11.74
C CYS A 128 3.56 5.38 11.83
N GLU A 129 3.14 6.03 12.92
CA GLU A 129 1.73 6.26 13.26
C GLU A 129 1.07 7.35 12.42
N SER A 130 1.86 8.27 11.85
CA SER A 130 1.33 9.29 10.94
C SER A 130 0.90 8.69 9.60
N LEU A 131 1.60 7.66 9.12
CA LEU A 131 1.34 6.98 7.84
C LEU A 131 -0.01 6.25 7.85
N LYS A 132 -0.95 6.70 7.00
CA LYS A 132 -2.32 6.15 6.87
C LYS A 132 -2.52 5.37 5.57
N LYS A 133 -1.87 5.79 4.49
CA LYS A 133 -1.95 5.15 3.18
C LYS A 133 -0.55 4.97 2.61
N VAL A 134 -0.29 3.78 2.08
CA VAL A 134 0.94 3.52 1.32
C VAL A 134 0.64 2.79 0.01
N ILE A 135 1.27 3.24 -1.08
CA ILE A 135 1.31 2.54 -2.37
C ILE A 135 2.72 2.00 -2.51
N LEU A 136 2.88 0.68 -2.52
CA LEU A 136 4.22 0.05 -2.56
C LEU A 136 4.81 0.14 -3.99
N PRO A 137 6.15 0.07 -4.13
CA PRO A 137 6.82 -0.01 -5.43
C PRO A 137 6.27 -1.14 -6.30
N GLU A 138 5.96 -0.87 -7.56
CA GLU A 138 5.35 -1.85 -8.49
C GLU A 138 6.17 -3.12 -8.69
N ASN A 139 7.46 -3.09 -8.36
CA ASN A 139 8.38 -4.21 -8.46
C ASN A 139 8.63 -4.93 -7.12
N THR A 140 7.91 -4.58 -6.05
CA THR A 140 8.10 -5.16 -4.72
C THR A 140 7.85 -6.66 -4.77
N THR A 141 8.82 -7.46 -4.33
CA THR A 141 8.69 -8.93 -4.30
C THR A 141 8.46 -9.49 -2.89
N VAL A 142 8.93 -8.79 -1.86
CA VAL A 142 8.86 -9.20 -0.46
C VAL A 142 8.43 -8.04 0.42
N ILE A 143 7.50 -8.32 1.33
CA ILE A 143 7.20 -7.45 2.47
C ILE A 143 7.76 -8.11 3.72
N SER A 144 8.82 -7.54 4.27
CA SER A 144 9.60 -8.16 5.35
C SER A 144 8.95 -8.05 6.72
N GLY A 145 9.53 -8.78 7.69
CA GLY A 145 8.97 -8.91 9.03
C GLY A 145 8.81 -7.56 9.71
N ASN A 146 7.66 -7.36 10.35
CA ASN A 146 7.32 -6.13 11.09
C ASN A 146 7.38 -4.84 10.24
N ALA A 147 7.41 -4.92 8.90
CA ALA A 147 7.59 -3.78 8.00
C ALA A 147 6.68 -2.59 8.33
N PHE A 148 5.40 -2.85 8.62
CA PHE A 148 4.39 -1.85 8.98
C PHE A 148 3.78 -2.08 10.37
N GLN A 149 4.41 -2.89 11.22
CA GLN A 149 3.85 -3.21 12.52
C GLN A 149 3.64 -1.94 13.36
N SER A 150 2.45 -1.81 13.96
CA SER A 150 2.04 -0.66 14.78
C SER A 150 2.06 0.69 14.03
N SER A 151 2.01 0.67 12.69
CA SER A 151 1.83 1.89 11.90
C SER A 151 0.37 2.38 11.94
N GLY A 152 0.15 3.60 11.46
CA GLY A 152 -1.18 4.20 11.36
C GLY A 152 -2.03 3.70 10.20
N LEU A 153 -1.55 2.70 9.43
CA LEU A 153 -2.10 2.33 8.13
C LEU A 153 -3.58 1.95 8.22
N THR A 154 -4.37 2.59 7.39
CA THR A 154 -5.78 2.28 7.11
C THR A 154 -5.99 1.75 5.69
N GLU A 155 -5.04 2.02 4.78
CA GLU A 155 -5.06 1.59 3.39
C GLU A 155 -3.64 1.21 2.93
N VAL A 156 -3.51 0.13 2.17
CA VAL A 156 -2.27 -0.28 1.53
C VAL A 156 -2.58 -0.80 0.12
N VAL A 157 -1.80 -0.38 -0.86
CA VAL A 157 -1.83 -0.94 -2.21
C VAL A 157 -0.62 -1.85 -2.39
N ILE A 158 -0.89 -3.16 -2.44
CA ILE A 158 0.10 -4.22 -2.62
C ILE A 158 0.14 -4.59 -4.11
N PRO A 159 1.27 -4.48 -4.81
CA PRO A 159 1.36 -4.77 -6.24
C PRO A 159 1.35 -6.27 -6.51
N ASN A 160 0.96 -6.63 -7.73
CA ASN A 160 0.87 -8.02 -8.19
C ASN A 160 2.22 -8.75 -8.28
N THR A 161 3.33 -8.12 -7.93
CA THR A 161 4.67 -8.73 -7.88
C THR A 161 5.03 -9.32 -6.51
N VAL A 162 4.27 -9.03 -5.45
CA VAL A 162 4.59 -9.49 -4.09
C VAL A 162 4.34 -10.99 -3.95
N LYS A 163 5.41 -11.72 -3.67
CA LYS A 163 5.40 -13.19 -3.53
C LYS A 163 5.34 -13.65 -2.08
N ILE A 164 5.88 -12.86 -1.16
CA ILE A 164 6.10 -13.24 0.25
C ILE A 164 5.73 -12.07 1.17
N ILE A 165 4.92 -12.37 2.20
CA ILE A 165 4.67 -11.43 3.31
C ILE A 165 5.08 -12.11 4.62
N ARG A 166 6.06 -11.52 5.30
CA ARG A 166 6.70 -12.11 6.48
C ARG A 166 5.99 -11.77 7.80
N GLN A 167 6.47 -12.41 8.87
CA GLN A 167 5.87 -12.39 10.19
C GLN A 167 5.59 -10.97 10.67
N TYR A 168 4.39 -10.73 11.20
CA TYR A 168 3.97 -9.43 11.75
C TYR A 168 4.03 -8.24 10.78
N ALA A 169 4.17 -8.43 9.46
CA ALA A 169 4.34 -7.33 8.51
C ALA A 169 3.29 -6.21 8.65
N PHE A 170 2.04 -6.56 8.93
CA PHE A 170 0.92 -5.62 9.12
C PHE A 170 0.29 -5.70 10.51
N ALA A 171 0.97 -6.29 11.49
CA ALA A 171 0.41 -6.47 12.83
C ALA A 171 0.15 -5.12 13.53
N ASN A 172 -0.94 -5.02 14.31
CA ASN A 172 -1.37 -3.81 15.01
C ASN A 172 -1.61 -2.59 14.10
N THR A 173 -2.00 -2.80 12.84
CA THR A 173 -2.41 -1.72 11.94
C THR A 173 -3.90 -1.40 12.08
N LYS A 174 -4.35 -0.31 11.44
CA LYS A 174 -5.75 0.14 11.43
C LYS A 174 -6.45 -0.21 10.10
N LEU A 175 -5.89 -1.15 9.34
CA LEU A 175 -6.44 -1.60 8.06
C LEU A 175 -7.89 -2.06 8.25
N LYS A 176 -8.76 -1.64 7.33
CA LYS A 176 -10.16 -2.12 7.25
C LYS A 176 -10.32 -3.21 6.22
N GLU A 177 -9.65 -3.03 5.09
CA GLU A 177 -9.64 -3.98 3.99
C GLU A 177 -8.20 -4.12 3.48
N VAL A 178 -7.86 -5.30 2.97
CA VAL A 178 -6.57 -5.55 2.31
C VAL A 178 -6.77 -6.48 1.13
N THR A 179 -6.12 -6.15 0.01
CA THR A 179 -6.06 -6.99 -1.18
C THR A 179 -4.70 -7.65 -1.26
N LEU A 180 -4.69 -8.97 -1.31
CA LEU A 180 -3.53 -9.84 -1.42
C LEU A 180 -3.41 -10.31 -2.87
N PRO A 181 -2.23 -10.09 -3.51
CA PRO A 181 -2.07 -10.23 -4.95
C PRO A 181 -2.06 -11.70 -5.41
N GLU A 182 -2.19 -11.87 -6.73
CA GLU A 182 -2.24 -13.19 -7.36
C GLU A 182 -0.92 -13.96 -7.24
N SER A 183 0.21 -13.25 -7.27
CA SER A 183 1.53 -13.86 -7.16
C SER A 183 1.92 -14.27 -5.74
N LEU A 184 1.06 -14.01 -4.75
CA LEU A 184 1.35 -14.29 -3.35
C LEU A 184 1.43 -15.80 -3.12
N SER A 185 2.65 -16.27 -2.84
CA SER A 185 2.96 -17.69 -2.65
C SER A 185 3.16 -18.07 -1.19
N ASP A 186 3.54 -17.13 -0.31
CA ASP A 186 3.89 -17.41 1.08
C ASP A 186 3.42 -16.32 2.05
N LEU A 187 2.85 -16.75 3.16
CA LEU A 187 2.41 -15.95 4.30
C LEU A 187 3.00 -16.54 5.57
N GLU A 188 3.75 -15.75 6.33
CA GLU A 188 4.26 -16.19 7.63
C GLU A 188 3.25 -15.93 8.76
N ASN A 189 3.51 -16.47 9.95
CA ASN A 189 2.61 -16.35 11.11
C ASN A 189 2.30 -14.87 11.44
N LYS A 190 1.08 -14.60 11.90
CA LYS A 190 0.73 -13.30 12.50
C LYS A 190 0.91 -12.07 11.61
N VAL A 191 0.89 -12.23 10.28
CA VAL A 191 1.00 -11.09 9.34
C VAL A 191 0.00 -9.98 9.67
N PHE A 192 -1.24 -10.32 10.00
CA PHE A 192 -2.31 -9.38 10.37
C PHE A 192 -2.67 -9.45 11.86
N ASP A 193 -1.75 -9.84 12.74
CA ASP A 193 -2.03 -9.96 14.18
C ASP A 193 -2.53 -8.64 14.79
N ASN A 194 -3.60 -8.73 15.58
CA ASN A 194 -4.24 -7.59 16.24
C ASN A 194 -4.68 -6.45 15.30
N CYS A 195 -5.09 -6.76 14.07
CA CYS A 195 -5.73 -5.78 13.18
C CYS A 195 -7.21 -5.61 13.57
N ALA A 196 -7.47 -4.88 14.66
CA ALA A 196 -8.80 -4.79 15.28
C ALA A 196 -9.91 -4.18 14.40
N ASN A 197 -9.55 -3.51 13.30
CA ASN A 197 -10.49 -2.91 12.35
C ASN A 197 -10.65 -3.68 11.04
N LEU A 198 -9.87 -4.75 10.82
CA LEU A 198 -9.89 -5.50 9.59
C LEU A 198 -11.22 -6.24 9.46
N THR A 199 -12.00 -5.90 8.44
CA THR A 199 -13.32 -6.51 8.17
C THR A 199 -13.29 -7.41 6.96
N THR A 200 -12.42 -7.14 5.98
CA THR A 200 -12.39 -7.86 4.71
C THR A 200 -10.97 -8.09 4.22
N VAL A 201 -10.70 -9.31 3.77
CA VAL A 201 -9.47 -9.68 3.08
C VAL A 201 -9.84 -10.21 1.71
N VAL A 202 -9.18 -9.71 0.67
CA VAL A 202 -9.41 -10.15 -0.71
C VAL A 202 -8.14 -10.85 -1.18
N PHE A 203 -8.25 -12.09 -1.63
CA PHE A 203 -7.19 -12.74 -2.40
C PHE A 203 -7.56 -12.67 -3.88
N THR A 204 -6.63 -12.25 -4.73
CA THR A 204 -6.87 -12.17 -6.18
C THR A 204 -6.37 -13.41 -6.93
N GLY A 205 -5.54 -14.24 -6.30
CA GLY A 205 -4.98 -15.44 -6.91
C GLY A 205 -5.96 -16.60 -6.99
N THR A 206 -5.93 -17.33 -8.11
CA THR A 206 -6.73 -18.54 -8.34
C THR A 206 -6.17 -19.78 -7.63
N THR A 207 -4.99 -19.65 -7.02
CA THR A 207 -4.38 -20.66 -6.15
C THR A 207 -4.13 -20.05 -4.77
N PRO A 208 -4.50 -20.73 -3.66
CA PRO A 208 -4.13 -20.27 -2.32
C PRO A 208 -2.61 -20.24 -2.12
N PRO A 209 -2.08 -19.37 -1.24
CA PRO A 209 -0.67 -19.43 -0.84
C PRO A 209 -0.28 -20.82 -0.32
N ASN A 210 0.94 -21.26 -0.62
CA ASN A 210 1.45 -22.59 -0.24
C ASN A 210 1.41 -22.79 1.28
N ASN A 211 1.68 -21.71 2.01
CA ASN A 211 1.61 -21.67 3.46
C ASN A 211 0.55 -20.66 3.89
N VAL A 212 -0.49 -21.15 4.56
CA VAL A 212 -1.43 -20.31 5.29
C VAL A 212 -1.31 -20.65 6.77
N PRO A 213 -0.76 -19.75 7.60
CA PRO A 213 -0.57 -20.02 9.02
C PRO A 213 -1.88 -19.91 9.81
N ALA A 214 -1.99 -20.70 10.88
CA ALA A 214 -3.18 -20.66 11.74
C ALA A 214 -3.38 -19.31 12.44
N GLU A 215 -2.28 -18.61 12.74
CA GLU A 215 -2.32 -17.31 13.42
C GLU A 215 -2.31 -16.13 12.44
N LEU A 216 -2.63 -16.35 11.15
CA LEU A 216 -2.59 -15.29 10.12
C LEU A 216 -3.40 -14.04 10.52
N PHE A 217 -4.60 -14.25 11.07
CA PHE A 217 -5.55 -13.23 11.51
C PHE A 217 -5.78 -13.23 13.03
N ASN A 218 -4.77 -13.59 13.82
CA ASN A 218 -4.90 -13.61 15.27
C ASN A 218 -5.39 -12.24 15.79
N LYS A 219 -6.33 -12.24 16.74
CA LYS A 219 -6.94 -11.02 17.33
C LYS A 219 -7.52 -10.03 16.30
N CYS A 220 -8.17 -10.53 15.25
CA CYS A 220 -8.93 -9.72 14.29
C CYS A 220 -10.47 -9.86 14.50
N PRO A 221 -11.06 -9.30 15.58
CA PRO A 221 -12.44 -9.58 15.97
C PRO A 221 -13.52 -9.10 14.98
N LYS A 222 -13.19 -8.18 14.06
CA LYS A 222 -14.14 -7.65 13.07
C LYS A 222 -14.07 -8.33 11.71
N LEU A 223 -13.12 -9.26 11.51
CA LEU A 223 -12.91 -9.92 10.22
C LEU A 223 -14.10 -10.80 9.91
N SER A 224 -14.93 -10.39 8.96
CA SER A 224 -16.18 -11.08 8.64
C SER A 224 -16.21 -11.69 7.24
N LYS A 225 -15.29 -11.27 6.36
CA LYS A 225 -15.29 -11.71 4.95
C LYS A 225 -13.88 -11.99 4.47
N ILE A 226 -13.72 -13.15 3.85
CA ILE A 226 -12.59 -13.45 2.98
C ILE A 226 -13.14 -13.63 1.57
N ILE A 227 -12.65 -12.84 0.63
CA ILE A 227 -13.10 -12.84 -0.76
C ILE A 227 -12.02 -13.51 -1.60
N VAL A 228 -12.42 -14.47 -2.43
CA VAL A 228 -11.53 -15.23 -3.32
C VAL A 228 -12.15 -15.34 -4.71
N PRO A 229 -11.40 -15.69 -5.77
CA PRO A 229 -11.98 -15.99 -7.08
C PRO A 229 -12.97 -17.16 -6.98
N ALA A 230 -14.10 -17.06 -7.69
CA ALA A 230 -15.18 -18.05 -7.60
C ALA A 230 -14.71 -19.46 -7.98
N GLU A 231 -13.83 -19.56 -8.98
CA GLU A 231 -13.19 -20.77 -9.45
C GLU A 231 -12.24 -21.42 -8.42
N ALA A 232 -11.72 -20.63 -7.48
CA ALA A 232 -10.77 -21.08 -6.46
C ALA A 232 -11.41 -21.31 -5.08
N LEU A 233 -12.73 -21.12 -4.96
CA LEU A 233 -13.44 -21.13 -3.68
C LEU A 233 -13.16 -22.38 -2.85
N GLU A 234 -13.26 -23.56 -3.45
CA GLU A 234 -13.06 -24.83 -2.74
C GLU A 234 -11.59 -25.05 -2.36
N ALA A 235 -10.64 -24.59 -3.19
CA ALA A 235 -9.21 -24.65 -2.87
C ALA A 235 -8.88 -23.77 -1.65
N TYR A 236 -9.43 -22.55 -1.59
CA TYR A 236 -9.24 -21.67 -0.42
C TYR A 236 -9.91 -22.19 0.84
N LYS A 237 -11.13 -22.74 0.74
CA LYS A 237 -11.78 -23.41 1.88
C LYS A 237 -10.89 -24.50 2.46
N ALA A 238 -10.35 -25.38 1.61
CA ALA A 238 -9.43 -26.44 2.04
C ALA A 238 -8.12 -25.89 2.63
N ALA A 239 -7.53 -24.85 2.02
CA ALA A 239 -6.29 -24.24 2.53
C ALA A 239 -6.45 -23.62 3.93
N PHE A 240 -7.65 -23.11 4.22
CA PHE A 240 -8.01 -22.45 5.48
C PHE A 240 -8.60 -23.38 6.54
N GLU A 241 -9.04 -24.58 6.15
CA GLU A 241 -9.64 -25.56 7.03
C GLU A 241 -8.75 -25.86 8.24
N GLY A 242 -9.30 -25.71 9.45
CA GLY A 242 -8.59 -25.96 10.71
C GLY A 242 -7.47 -24.97 11.04
N LYS A 243 -7.12 -24.04 10.15
CA LYS A 243 -6.07 -23.02 10.35
C LYS A 243 -6.68 -21.67 10.64
N ILE A 244 -7.64 -21.25 9.82
CA ILE A 244 -8.48 -20.10 10.12
C ILE A 244 -9.58 -20.60 11.07
N LYS A 245 -9.22 -20.68 12.34
CA LYS A 245 -10.11 -21.09 13.44
C LYS A 245 -11.04 -19.92 13.85
N PRO A 246 -12.25 -20.25 14.34
CA PRO A 246 -13.56 -19.68 13.94
C PRO A 246 -13.89 -18.36 14.66
N GLU A 247 -14.82 -17.47 14.25
CA GLU A 247 -16.25 -17.67 13.93
C GLU A 247 -16.87 -16.68 12.93
N THR A 248 -16.16 -15.64 12.49
CA THR A 248 -16.78 -14.50 11.79
C THR A 248 -16.50 -14.46 10.30
N ALA A 249 -15.36 -14.97 9.85
CA ALA A 249 -14.88 -14.79 8.49
C ALA A 249 -15.50 -15.80 7.51
N ILE A 250 -16.47 -15.36 6.72
CA ILE A 250 -17.07 -16.18 5.65
C ILE A 250 -16.19 -16.08 4.41
N VAL A 251 -15.71 -17.22 3.91
CA VAL A 251 -15.02 -17.32 2.62
C VAL A 251 -16.07 -17.31 1.51
N THR A 252 -16.05 -16.31 0.63
CA THR A 252 -17.01 -16.15 -0.47
C THR A 252 -16.28 -15.98 -1.79
N GLY A 253 -16.81 -16.65 -2.83
CA GLY A 253 -16.34 -16.48 -4.21
C GLY A 253 -16.87 -15.18 -4.83
N VAL A 254 -16.06 -14.57 -5.68
CA VAL A 254 -16.44 -13.45 -6.55
C VAL A 254 -16.20 -13.85 -8.00
N LYS A 255 -17.19 -13.62 -8.87
CA LYS A 255 -17.06 -13.92 -10.31
C LYS A 255 -16.35 -12.76 -11.00
N THR A 256 -15.23 -13.05 -11.65
CA THR A 256 -14.70 -12.18 -12.70
C THR A 256 -15.67 -12.24 -13.87
N VAL A 257 -16.22 -11.10 -14.30
CA VAL A 257 -17.23 -11.10 -15.35
C VAL A 257 -16.54 -11.12 -16.70
N THR A 258 -16.64 -12.24 -17.40
CA THR A 258 -16.52 -12.25 -18.86
C THR A 258 -17.88 -11.81 -19.41
N LEU A 259 -17.99 -10.58 -19.88
CA LEU A 259 -19.24 -10.08 -20.46
C LEU A 259 -19.53 -10.81 -21.77
N SER A 260 -20.72 -11.38 -21.90
CA SER A 260 -21.25 -11.74 -23.21
C SER A 260 -21.43 -10.49 -24.06
N ASN A 261 -21.25 -10.61 -25.37
CA ASN A 261 -21.45 -9.50 -26.32
C ASN A 261 -22.82 -8.84 -26.10
N GLY A 262 -22.83 -7.51 -25.91
CA GLY A 262 -24.03 -6.69 -25.79
C GLY A 262 -24.49 -6.34 -24.38
N VAL A 263 -23.83 -6.83 -23.33
CA VAL A 263 -24.10 -6.42 -21.93
C VAL A 263 -23.14 -5.30 -21.51
N ASN A 264 -23.68 -4.12 -21.21
CA ASN A 264 -22.89 -2.95 -20.83
C ASN A 264 -22.97 -2.70 -19.31
N GLU A 265 -21.86 -2.22 -18.74
CA GLU A 265 -21.84 -1.68 -17.38
C GLU A 265 -22.71 -0.42 -17.30
N VAL A 266 -23.67 -0.39 -16.38
CA VAL A 266 -24.60 0.73 -16.16
C VAL A 266 -24.18 1.57 -14.95
N ALA A 267 -23.62 0.91 -13.94
CA ALA A 267 -23.10 1.57 -12.76
C ALA A 267 -22.10 0.66 -12.04
N ARG A 268 -21.13 1.28 -11.37
CA ARG A 268 -20.17 0.62 -10.52
C ARG A 268 -20.18 1.27 -9.15
N PHE A 269 -19.95 0.48 -8.13
CA PHE A 269 -19.90 0.91 -6.75
C PHE A 269 -18.72 0.26 -6.02
N ASP A 270 -18.26 0.86 -4.94
CA ASP A 270 -17.40 0.16 -3.99
C ASP A 270 -18.22 -0.76 -3.08
N LEU A 271 -17.55 -1.49 -2.19
CA LEU A 271 -18.20 -2.37 -1.21
C LEU A 271 -19.05 -1.62 -0.18
N GLN A 272 -18.91 -0.29 -0.09
CA GLN A 272 -19.67 0.58 0.79
C GLN A 272 -20.89 1.21 0.08
N GLY A 273 -21.14 0.83 -1.19
CA GLY A 273 -22.29 1.31 -1.97
C GLY A 273 -22.12 2.71 -2.56
N ARG A 274 -20.91 3.30 -2.50
CA ARG A 274 -20.63 4.58 -3.16
C ARG A 274 -20.42 4.36 -4.64
N ARG A 275 -21.05 5.19 -5.47
CA ARG A 275 -20.91 5.10 -6.93
C ARG A 275 -19.49 5.47 -7.35
N LEU A 276 -18.90 4.65 -8.22
CA LEU A 276 -17.58 4.83 -8.80
C LEU A 276 -17.72 5.31 -10.25
N SER A 277 -16.87 6.26 -10.64
CA SER A 277 -16.82 6.81 -12.00
C SER A 277 -15.92 6.00 -12.95
N ALA A 278 -15.11 5.08 -12.41
CA ALA A 278 -14.21 4.20 -13.15
C ALA A 278 -13.97 2.91 -12.31
N PRO A 279 -13.44 1.84 -12.92
CA PRO A 279 -12.90 0.70 -12.19
C PRO A 279 -11.90 1.16 -11.13
N VAL A 280 -12.03 0.67 -9.91
CA VAL A 280 -11.10 0.94 -8.81
C VAL A 280 -10.56 -0.39 -8.33
N GLN A 281 -9.25 -0.48 -8.16
CA GLN A 281 -8.58 -1.69 -7.70
C GLN A 281 -9.27 -2.28 -6.45
N GLY A 282 -9.43 -3.61 -6.44
CA GLY A 282 -10.22 -4.34 -5.44
C GLY A 282 -11.61 -4.71 -5.94
N VAL A 283 -12.50 -5.07 -5.01
CA VAL A 283 -13.84 -5.53 -5.39
C VAL A 283 -14.74 -4.33 -5.67
N ASN A 284 -15.14 -4.18 -6.93
CA ASN A 284 -16.23 -3.29 -7.28
C ASN A 284 -17.53 -4.07 -7.40
N VAL A 285 -18.65 -3.46 -7.01
CA VAL A 285 -19.99 -3.98 -7.30
C VAL A 285 -20.43 -3.35 -8.62
N VAL A 286 -20.55 -4.14 -9.67
CA VAL A 286 -20.91 -3.67 -11.01
C VAL A 286 -22.33 -4.12 -11.34
N ARG A 287 -23.16 -3.16 -11.74
CA ARG A 287 -24.52 -3.39 -12.25
C ARG A 287 -24.51 -3.30 -13.77
N TYR A 288 -25.09 -4.31 -14.41
CA TYR A 288 -25.13 -4.45 -15.86
C TYR A 288 -26.53 -4.20 -16.45
N SER A 289 -26.59 -3.95 -17.76
CA SER A 289 -27.81 -3.61 -18.50
C SER A 289 -28.87 -4.71 -18.49
N ASN A 290 -28.48 -5.97 -18.29
CA ASN A 290 -29.40 -7.10 -18.14
C ASN A 290 -29.99 -7.24 -16.72
N GLY A 291 -29.79 -6.24 -15.85
CA GLY A 291 -30.29 -6.23 -14.48
C GLY A 291 -29.42 -7.00 -13.49
N THR A 292 -28.38 -7.71 -13.94
CA THR A 292 -27.47 -8.42 -13.02
C THR A 292 -26.58 -7.44 -12.26
N THR A 293 -26.33 -7.77 -10.99
CA THR A 293 -25.35 -7.08 -10.16
C THR A 293 -24.37 -8.12 -9.65
N VAL A 294 -23.09 -7.89 -9.89
CA VAL A 294 -22.03 -8.83 -9.54
C VAL A 294 -20.86 -8.07 -8.93
N LYS A 295 -20.13 -8.75 -8.06
CA LYS A 295 -18.84 -8.27 -7.60
C LYS A 295 -17.84 -8.56 -8.71
N VAL A 296 -17.10 -7.55 -9.15
CA VAL A 296 -16.01 -7.64 -10.12
C VAL A 296 -14.74 -7.30 -9.36
N LEU A 297 -13.81 -8.24 -9.34
CA LEU A 297 -12.47 -7.94 -8.88
C LEU A 297 -11.75 -7.17 -9.98
N VAL A 298 -11.34 -5.94 -9.69
CA VAL A 298 -10.46 -5.15 -10.54
C VAL A 298 -9.03 -5.36 -10.01
N PRO A 299 -8.15 -6.00 -10.79
CA PRO A 299 -6.78 -6.27 -10.38
C PRO A 299 -5.95 -5.00 -10.15
#